data_AF-A0A3M1R8J1-F1
#
_entry.id   AF-A0A3M1R8J1-F1
#
_cell.length_a   1.000
_cell.length_b   1.000
_cell.length_c   1.000
_cell.angle_alpha   90.00
_cell.angle_beta   90.00
_cell.angle_gamma   90.00
#
_symmetry.space_group_name_H-M   'P 1'
#
loop_
_entity.id
_entity.type
_entity.pdbx_description
1 polymer ?
#
loop_
_entity_poly.entity_id
_entity_poly.type
_entity_poly.pdbx_seq_one_letter_code
_entity_poly.pdbx_strand_id
1 'polypeptide(L)'
;MVRNILSGICLIFFVLDVGLGKGMAYRFVDIGDPYPAFCAQQLGGGELCSDRYADQIVIITFVKPDQRYSQETLIDLQSIQQRYAQKQVAVLAIVSGTVDKAALTRFVKEQGISFPLVLDPDRKIYGQFGVFVYPSTGIFGPDTRLKYYLPARRINFRQHVEGYVRFLRGEISAEELEQIIHPVVAKTDARYKKAEEYYNFARIYFRQGKLDQARRILDLALKSSAEYAPAYSLYGYIYLQKGAYQQALEKFELALSIDPQLAEAQAGRERCLEKLQ
;
A
#
# COMPACT_ATOMS: atom_id res chain seq x y z
N MET A 1 -44.57 23.59 28.04
CA MET A 1 -44.92 22.78 26.86
C MET A 1 -44.44 23.51 25.62
N VAL A 2 -43.16 23.37 25.24
CA VAL A 2 -42.66 23.81 23.92
C VAL A 2 -41.74 22.69 23.44
N ARG A 3 -42.04 22.21 22.24
CA ARG A 3 -41.62 20.95 21.64
C ARG A 3 -40.60 21.27 20.54
N ASN A 4 -39.58 20.42 20.46
CA ASN A 4 -38.52 20.29 19.46
C ASN A 4 -38.85 20.83 18.06
N ILE A 5 -37.85 21.43 17.40
CA ILE A 5 -37.33 20.94 16.10
C ILE A 5 -35.80 21.18 16.06
N LEU A 6 -35.04 20.10 16.27
CA LEU A 6 -33.64 19.99 15.87
C LEU A 6 -33.62 19.78 14.35
N SER A 7 -33.11 20.72 13.57
CA SER A 7 -32.73 20.44 12.18
C SER A 7 -31.27 19.97 12.16
N GLY A 8 -31.08 18.66 12.13
CA GLY A 8 -29.79 18.05 11.85
C GLY A 8 -29.40 18.34 10.40
N ILE A 9 -28.41 19.23 10.21
CA ILE A 9 -27.73 19.37 8.93
C ILE A 9 -26.79 18.17 8.84
N CYS A 10 -27.26 17.12 8.16
CA CYS A 10 -26.43 16.01 7.73
C CYS A 10 -25.57 16.55 6.58
N LEU A 11 -24.36 17.01 6.90
CA LEU A 11 -23.33 17.32 5.92
C LEU A 11 -22.88 16.00 5.29
N ILE A 12 -23.59 15.59 4.24
CA ILE A 12 -23.15 14.53 3.34
C ILE A 12 -21.92 15.09 2.63
N PHE A 13 -20.73 14.70 3.10
CA PHE A 13 -19.50 14.84 2.31
C PHE A 13 -19.61 13.89 1.10
N PHE A 14 -20.22 14.39 0.03
CA PHE A 14 -19.99 13.86 -1.31
C PHE A 14 -18.53 14.14 -1.64
N VAL A 15 -17.66 13.15 -1.43
CA VAL A 15 -16.39 13.12 -2.17
C VAL A 15 -16.80 12.85 -3.62
N LEU A 16 -16.92 13.93 -4.38
CA LEU A 16 -16.92 13.90 -5.83
C LEU A 16 -15.57 13.31 -6.24
N ASP A 17 -15.55 11.99 -6.44
CA ASP A 17 -14.46 11.31 -7.11
C ASP A 17 -14.50 11.72 -8.59
N VAL A 18 -13.94 12.90 -8.88
CA VAL A 18 -13.67 13.34 -10.23
C VAL A 18 -12.62 12.38 -10.76
N GLY A 19 -13.07 11.44 -11.59
CA GLY A 19 -12.29 10.34 -12.16
C GLY A 19 -10.90 10.75 -12.66
N LEU A 20 -9.92 10.65 -11.77
CA LEU A 20 -8.50 10.90 -12.01
C LEU A 20 -7.77 9.56 -11.81
N GLY A 21 -7.76 8.78 -12.88
CA GLY A 21 -6.91 7.60 -13.06
C GLY A 21 -7.27 6.39 -12.20
N LYS A 22 -7.96 5.40 -12.77
CA LYS A 22 -8.05 4.06 -12.17
C LYS A 22 -6.63 3.62 -11.77
N GLY A 23 -6.38 3.48 -10.48
CA GLY A 23 -5.08 3.10 -9.94
C GLY A 23 -4.56 1.81 -10.56
N MET A 24 -3.26 1.62 -10.55
CA MET A 24 -2.59 0.45 -11.17
C MET A 24 -2.81 -0.88 -10.39
N ALA A 25 -3.67 -0.90 -9.37
CA ALA A 25 -4.04 -2.12 -8.65
C ALA A 25 -5.56 -2.21 -8.49
N TYR A 26 -6.09 -3.43 -8.45
CA TYR A 26 -7.53 -3.70 -8.37
C TYR A 26 -8.33 -3.15 -9.56
N ARG A 27 -7.79 -3.22 -10.78
CA ARG A 27 -8.44 -2.65 -11.99
C ARG A 27 -9.81 -3.25 -12.32
N PHE A 28 -10.10 -4.45 -11.80
CA PHE A 28 -11.34 -5.19 -12.04
C PHE A 28 -12.19 -5.39 -10.79
N VAL A 29 -11.83 -4.77 -9.67
CA VAL A 29 -12.59 -4.81 -8.42
C VAL A 29 -12.65 -3.39 -7.87
N ASP A 30 -13.77 -2.72 -8.09
CA ASP A 30 -13.96 -1.34 -7.63
C ASP A 30 -14.42 -1.33 -6.15
N ILE A 31 -14.37 -0.17 -5.50
CA ILE A 31 -14.85 -0.04 -4.12
C ILE A 31 -16.33 -0.44 -4.06
N GLY A 32 -16.65 -1.35 -3.15
CA GLY A 32 -17.99 -1.92 -3.00
C GLY A 32 -18.18 -3.24 -3.74
N ASP A 33 -17.29 -3.66 -4.64
CA ASP A 33 -17.40 -4.97 -5.29
C ASP A 33 -16.96 -6.11 -4.35
N PRO A 34 -17.59 -7.29 -4.41
CA PRO A 34 -17.10 -8.46 -3.69
C PRO A 34 -15.76 -8.91 -4.26
N TYR A 35 -14.90 -9.53 -3.44
CA TYR A 35 -13.72 -10.19 -4.00
C TYR A 35 -14.14 -11.34 -4.96
N PRO A 36 -13.46 -11.51 -6.10
CA PRO A 36 -13.67 -12.66 -6.98
C PRO A 36 -13.50 -13.98 -6.21
N ALA A 37 -14.38 -14.94 -6.46
CA ALA A 37 -14.29 -16.27 -5.86
C ALA A 37 -13.08 -17.04 -6.43
N PHE A 38 -12.33 -17.71 -5.55
CA PHE A 38 -11.22 -18.57 -5.94
C PHE A 38 -11.04 -19.74 -4.98
N CYS A 39 -10.44 -20.82 -5.48
CA CYS A 39 -9.87 -21.91 -4.69
C CYS A 39 -8.46 -22.19 -5.21
N ALA A 40 -7.49 -22.32 -4.32
CA ALA A 40 -6.12 -22.63 -4.72
C ALA A 40 -5.29 -23.28 -3.62
N GLN A 41 -4.18 -23.89 -4.03
CA GLN A 41 -3.29 -24.63 -3.15
C GLN A 41 -2.54 -23.70 -2.20
N GLN A 42 -2.51 -24.05 -0.92
CA GLN A 42 -1.72 -23.36 0.08
C GLN A 42 -0.27 -23.82 0.03
N LEU A 43 0.66 -22.96 0.47
CA LEU A 43 2.08 -23.31 0.60
C LEU A 43 2.31 -24.50 1.53
N GLY A 44 1.56 -24.56 2.64
CA GLY A 44 1.61 -25.65 3.63
C GLY A 44 0.88 -26.94 3.19
N GLY A 45 0.32 -26.96 1.97
CA GLY A 45 -0.53 -28.04 1.47
C GLY A 45 -2.01 -27.81 1.76
N GLY A 46 -2.85 -28.56 1.04
CA GLY A 46 -4.30 -28.40 1.07
C GLY A 46 -4.79 -27.22 0.23
N GLU A 47 -6.11 -27.17 0.04
CA GLU A 47 -6.76 -26.12 -0.72
C GLU A 47 -7.35 -25.05 0.21
N LEU A 48 -7.43 -23.81 -0.28
CA LEU A 48 -8.11 -22.71 0.36
C LEU A 48 -9.08 -22.08 -0.63
N CYS A 49 -10.36 -22.03 -0.26
CA CYS A 49 -11.39 -21.31 -0.99
C CYS A 49 -11.72 -19.98 -0.29
N SER A 50 -12.10 -18.98 -1.08
CA SER A 50 -12.33 -17.61 -0.62
C SER A 50 -13.61 -17.45 0.21
N ASP A 51 -14.59 -18.34 0.04
CA ASP A 51 -15.89 -18.36 0.75
C ASP A 51 -15.78 -18.52 2.28
N ARG A 52 -14.69 -19.10 2.77
CA ARG A 52 -14.43 -19.33 4.20
C ARG A 52 -14.33 -18.06 5.06
N TYR A 53 -14.26 -16.89 4.42
CA TYR A 53 -14.05 -15.61 5.09
C TYR A 53 -15.31 -14.74 5.18
N ALA A 54 -16.49 -15.35 5.03
CA ALA A 54 -17.74 -14.68 5.34
C ALA A 54 -17.71 -14.10 6.77
N ASP A 55 -18.35 -12.94 6.94
CA ASP A 55 -18.48 -12.21 8.22
C ASP A 55 -17.15 -11.80 8.88
N GLN A 56 -16.06 -11.72 8.11
CA GLN A 56 -14.75 -11.27 8.58
C GLN A 56 -14.24 -10.10 7.74
N ILE A 57 -13.46 -9.22 8.36
CA ILE A 57 -12.61 -8.30 7.61
C ILE A 57 -11.47 -9.12 6.99
N VAL A 58 -11.27 -9.03 5.69
CA VAL A 58 -10.25 -9.82 4.98
C VAL A 58 -9.21 -8.91 4.36
N ILE A 59 -7.95 -9.13 4.71
CA ILE A 59 -6.80 -8.43 4.13
C ILE A 59 -6.16 -9.38 3.12
N ILE A 60 -6.36 -9.12 1.83
CA ILE A 60 -5.79 -9.92 0.74
C ILE A 60 -4.62 -9.15 0.16
N THR A 61 -3.42 -9.72 0.20
CA THR A 61 -2.22 -9.09 -0.37
C THR A 61 -1.58 -9.97 -1.44
N PHE A 62 -1.40 -9.40 -2.64
CA PHE A 62 -0.65 -10.02 -3.72
C PHE A 62 0.83 -9.71 -3.56
N VAL A 63 1.66 -10.75 -3.57
CA VAL A 63 3.11 -10.62 -3.30
C VAL A 63 3.93 -11.40 -4.32
N LYS A 64 5.17 -10.95 -4.49
CA LYS A 64 6.22 -11.68 -5.19
C LYS A 64 7.41 -11.89 -4.25
N PRO A 65 7.68 -13.11 -3.75
CA PRO A 65 8.51 -13.33 -2.57
C PRO A 65 10.01 -13.10 -2.80
N ASP A 66 10.46 -13.00 -4.05
CA ASP A 66 11.80 -12.56 -4.44
C ASP A 66 11.98 -11.03 -4.35
N GLN A 67 10.91 -10.26 -4.10
CA GLN A 67 10.96 -8.82 -3.96
C GLN A 67 11.01 -8.39 -2.49
N ARG A 68 11.97 -7.53 -2.16
CA ARG A 68 12.15 -6.97 -0.82
C ARG A 68 10.87 -6.36 -0.23
N TYR A 69 10.14 -5.53 -0.98
CA TYR A 69 8.92 -4.90 -0.46
C TYR A 69 7.79 -5.90 -0.21
N SER A 70 7.72 -6.97 -1.00
CA SER A 70 6.79 -8.06 -0.72
C SER A 70 7.16 -8.80 0.57
N GLN A 71 8.45 -9.08 0.79
CA GLN A 71 8.94 -9.70 2.03
C GLN A 71 8.66 -8.83 3.26
N GLU A 72 8.96 -7.53 3.19
CA GLU A 72 8.67 -6.58 4.27
C GLU A 72 7.17 -6.48 4.55
N THR A 73 6.32 -6.50 3.52
CA THR A 73 4.85 -6.53 3.69
C THR A 73 4.37 -7.80 4.37
N LEU A 74 4.94 -8.97 4.05
CA LEU A 74 4.57 -10.22 4.75
C LEU A 74 4.90 -10.17 6.25
N ILE A 75 6.00 -9.52 6.64
CA ILE A 75 6.39 -9.34 8.04
C ILE A 75 5.41 -8.41 8.77
N ASP A 76 5.02 -7.29 8.14
CA ASP A 76 4.01 -6.39 8.71
C ASP A 76 2.65 -7.08 8.86
N LEU A 77 2.23 -7.84 7.85
CA LEU A 77 1.01 -8.63 7.88
C LEU A 77 1.03 -9.67 9.00
N GLN A 78 2.18 -10.23 9.34
CA GLN A 78 2.29 -11.16 10.47
C GLN A 78 2.05 -10.44 11.81
N SER A 79 2.56 -9.21 11.96
CA SER A 79 2.26 -8.39 13.14
C SER A 79 0.75 -8.12 13.26
N ILE A 80 0.09 -7.84 12.14
CA ILE A 80 -1.37 -7.63 12.08
C ILE A 80 -2.11 -8.94 12.43
N GLN A 81 -1.72 -10.07 11.83
CA GLN A 81 -2.30 -11.37 12.13
C GLN A 81 -2.26 -11.67 13.63
N GLN A 82 -1.12 -11.46 14.29
CA GLN A 82 -0.98 -11.69 15.74
C GLN A 82 -1.91 -10.79 16.57
N ARG A 83 -2.05 -9.52 16.17
CA ARG A 83 -2.89 -8.55 16.88
C ARG A 83 -4.39 -8.81 16.73
N TYR A 84 -4.82 -9.39 15.60
CA TYR A 84 -6.24 -9.53 15.25
C TYR A 84 -6.73 -10.98 15.10
N ALA A 85 -5.93 -12.00 15.41
CA ALA A 85 -6.26 -13.43 15.24
C ALA A 85 -7.60 -13.87 15.85
N GLN A 86 -8.12 -13.15 16.86
CA GLN A 86 -9.41 -13.45 17.52
C GLN A 86 -10.45 -12.34 17.34
N LYS A 87 -10.28 -11.47 16.33
CA LYS A 87 -11.09 -10.27 16.13
C LYS A 87 -11.87 -10.29 14.81
N GLN A 88 -12.21 -11.47 14.28
CA GLN A 88 -12.87 -11.59 12.96
C GLN A 88 -12.11 -10.85 11.85
N VAL A 89 -10.78 -10.88 11.91
CA VAL A 89 -9.91 -10.35 10.86
C VAL A 89 -9.07 -11.50 10.34
N ALA A 90 -9.13 -11.72 9.03
CA ALA A 90 -8.33 -12.69 8.32
C ALA A 90 -7.27 -12.00 7.49
N VAL A 91 -6.04 -12.51 7.55
CA VAL A 91 -4.95 -12.12 6.67
C VAL A 91 -4.73 -13.25 5.65
N LEU A 92 -4.57 -12.89 4.38
CA LEU A 92 -4.28 -13.82 3.30
C LEU A 92 -3.24 -13.21 2.36
N ALA A 93 -2.21 -13.97 2.02
CA ALA A 93 -1.29 -13.59 0.96
C ALA A 93 -1.43 -14.50 -0.25
N ILE A 94 -1.45 -13.90 -1.44
CA ILE A 94 -1.49 -14.60 -2.73
C ILE A 94 -0.13 -14.41 -3.39
N VAL A 95 0.58 -15.53 -3.56
CA VAL A 95 1.90 -15.59 -4.15
C VAL A 95 1.74 -15.84 -5.64
N SER A 96 1.87 -14.79 -6.45
CA SER A 96 1.56 -14.85 -7.88
C SER A 96 2.80 -15.04 -8.74
N GLY A 97 2.74 -15.99 -9.67
CA GLY A 97 3.83 -16.35 -10.56
C GLY A 97 4.71 -17.49 -10.04
N THR A 98 5.72 -17.84 -10.83
CA THR A 98 6.67 -18.91 -10.49
C THR A 98 7.47 -18.57 -9.23
N VAL A 99 7.54 -19.52 -8.30
CA VAL A 99 8.20 -19.34 -7.00
C VAL A 99 9.08 -20.56 -6.66
N ASP A 100 10.25 -20.30 -6.08
CA ASP A 100 11.00 -21.32 -5.35
C ASP A 100 10.26 -21.61 -4.03
N LYS A 101 9.46 -22.68 -4.03
CA LYS A 101 8.68 -23.09 -2.86
C LYS A 101 9.56 -23.40 -1.64
N ALA A 102 10.76 -23.94 -1.84
CA ALA A 102 11.64 -24.29 -0.73
C ALA A 102 12.19 -23.03 -0.04
N ALA A 103 12.62 -22.04 -0.83
CA ALA A 103 13.04 -20.74 -0.31
C ALA A 103 11.89 -20.01 0.39
N LEU A 104 10.69 -20.00 -0.20
CA LEU A 104 9.52 -19.38 0.40
C LEU A 104 9.13 -20.05 1.73
N THR A 105 9.09 -21.38 1.78
CA THR A 105 8.81 -22.13 3.02
C THR A 105 9.83 -21.83 4.12
N ARG A 106 11.11 -21.71 3.77
CA ARG A 106 12.16 -21.31 4.72
C ARG A 106 11.89 -19.91 5.28
N PHE A 107 11.64 -18.93 4.40
CA PHE A 107 11.33 -17.56 4.79
C PHE A 107 10.10 -17.49 5.72
N VAL A 108 9.01 -18.18 5.35
CA VAL A 108 7.78 -18.25 6.17
C VAL A 108 8.06 -18.79 7.56
N LYS A 109 8.87 -19.85 7.66
CA LYS A 109 9.27 -20.45 8.94
C LYS A 109 10.15 -19.51 9.77
N GLU A 110 11.15 -18.89 9.15
CA GLU A 110 12.09 -17.96 9.81
C GLU A 110 11.39 -16.71 10.36
N GLN A 111 10.43 -16.16 9.61
CA GLN A 111 9.65 -14.99 10.02
C GLN A 111 8.44 -15.33 10.91
N GLY A 112 8.19 -16.63 11.18
CA GLY A 112 7.05 -17.08 11.98
C GLY A 112 5.70 -16.70 11.37
N ILE A 113 5.60 -16.64 10.04
CA ILE A 113 4.37 -16.28 9.35
C ILE A 113 3.34 -17.40 9.53
N SER A 114 2.18 -17.05 10.11
CA SER A 114 1.15 -18.00 10.52
C SER A 114 -0.16 -17.89 9.74
N PHE A 115 -0.33 -16.83 8.94
CA PHE A 115 -1.50 -16.69 8.07
C PHE A 115 -1.32 -17.48 6.76
N PRO A 116 -2.42 -17.84 6.06
CA PRO A 116 -2.32 -18.61 4.82
C PRO A 116 -1.59 -17.86 3.70
N LEU A 117 -0.70 -18.59 3.01
CA LEU A 117 -0.12 -18.19 1.72
C LEU A 117 -0.68 -19.12 0.64
N VAL A 118 -1.43 -18.57 -0.30
CA VAL A 118 -2.00 -19.28 -1.44
C VAL A 118 -1.12 -19.09 -2.66
N LEU A 119 -0.87 -20.17 -3.40
CA LEU A 119 -0.02 -20.17 -4.59
C LEU A 119 -0.85 -19.96 -5.85
N ASP A 120 -0.46 -18.98 -6.66
CA ASP A 120 -1.08 -18.63 -7.93
C ASP A 120 -0.03 -18.60 -9.05
N PRO A 121 0.56 -19.77 -9.41
CA PRO A 121 1.72 -19.83 -10.31
C PRO A 121 1.39 -19.31 -11.72
N ASP A 122 0.16 -19.52 -12.18
CA ASP A 122 -0.32 -19.12 -13.50
C ASP A 122 -0.91 -17.71 -13.52
N ARG A 123 -0.88 -16.99 -12.38
CA ARG A 123 -1.46 -15.65 -12.21
C ARG A 123 -2.96 -15.57 -12.55
N LYS A 124 -3.71 -16.66 -12.33
CA LYS A 124 -5.15 -16.71 -12.57
C LYS A 124 -5.89 -15.83 -11.58
N ILE A 125 -5.59 -15.97 -10.29
CA ILE A 125 -6.24 -15.15 -9.25
C ILE A 125 -5.78 -13.69 -9.38
N TYR A 126 -4.49 -13.47 -9.60
CA TYR A 126 -3.94 -12.15 -9.90
C TYR A 126 -4.67 -11.44 -11.05
N GLY A 127 -4.93 -12.17 -12.14
CA GLY A 127 -5.66 -11.66 -13.29
C GLY A 127 -7.12 -11.33 -12.98
N GLN A 128 -7.81 -12.15 -12.18
CA GLN A 128 -9.20 -11.90 -11.75
C GLN A 128 -9.34 -10.59 -10.97
N PHE A 129 -8.38 -10.28 -10.11
CA PHE A 129 -8.40 -9.04 -9.33
C PHE A 129 -7.87 -7.82 -10.11
N GLY A 130 -7.28 -8.01 -11.31
CA GLY A 130 -6.73 -6.90 -12.10
C GLY A 130 -5.56 -6.20 -11.42
N VAL A 131 -4.71 -6.94 -10.73
CA VAL A 131 -3.50 -6.43 -10.08
C VAL A 131 -2.41 -6.23 -11.13
N PHE A 132 -1.58 -5.19 -10.99
CA PHE A 132 -0.42 -4.96 -11.86
C PHE A 132 0.90 -4.85 -11.08
N VAL A 133 0.85 -4.27 -9.88
CA VAL A 133 2.02 -3.96 -9.05
C VAL A 133 2.08 -4.86 -7.82
N TYR A 134 3.30 -5.20 -7.38
CA TYR A 134 3.53 -5.94 -6.13
C TYR A 134 4.30 -5.07 -5.12
N PRO A 135 4.00 -5.18 -3.81
CA PRO A 135 2.81 -5.82 -3.27
C PRO A 135 1.57 -4.90 -3.47
N SER A 136 0.40 -5.50 -3.68
CA SER A 136 -0.90 -4.80 -3.67
C SER A 136 -1.79 -5.40 -2.60
N THR A 137 -2.42 -4.56 -1.80
CA THR A 137 -3.26 -4.99 -0.67
C THR A 137 -4.68 -4.47 -0.82
N GLY A 138 -5.66 -5.35 -0.72
CA GLY A 138 -7.09 -5.03 -0.65
C GLY A 138 -7.63 -5.39 0.71
N ILE A 139 -8.51 -4.55 1.24
CA ILE A 139 -9.14 -4.69 2.54
C ILE A 139 -10.63 -4.77 2.32
N PHE A 140 -11.18 -5.94 2.60
CA PHE A 140 -12.57 -6.29 2.39
C PHE A 140 -13.31 -6.28 3.72
N GLY A 141 -14.54 -5.75 3.72
CA GLY A 141 -15.39 -5.76 4.90
C GLY A 141 -16.00 -7.15 5.18
N PRO A 142 -16.71 -7.31 6.31
CA PRO A 142 -17.46 -8.53 6.64
C PRO A 142 -18.49 -8.93 5.57
N ASP A 143 -18.95 -7.96 4.78
CA ASP A 143 -19.84 -8.13 3.63
C ASP A 143 -19.12 -8.64 2.36
N THR A 144 -17.86 -9.04 2.47
CA THR A 144 -16.96 -9.49 1.39
C THR A 144 -16.60 -8.42 0.36
N ARG A 145 -17.03 -7.17 0.57
CA ARG A 145 -16.86 -6.08 -0.41
C ARG A 145 -15.60 -5.30 -0.15
N LEU A 146 -14.92 -4.86 -1.21
CA LEU A 146 -13.73 -4.03 -1.12
C LEU A 146 -14.08 -2.70 -0.47
N LYS A 147 -13.38 -2.35 0.61
CA LYS A 147 -13.56 -1.08 1.32
C LYS A 147 -12.38 -0.13 1.12
N TYR A 148 -11.17 -0.69 1.04
CA TYR A 148 -9.94 0.06 0.84
C TYR A 148 -8.93 -0.77 0.04
N TYR A 149 -8.04 -0.11 -0.68
CA TYR A 149 -6.89 -0.77 -1.30
C TYR A 149 -5.64 0.11 -1.26
N LEU A 150 -4.50 -0.57 -1.25
CA LEU A 150 -3.16 0.00 -1.31
C LEU A 150 -2.48 -0.57 -2.56
N PRO A 151 -2.30 0.22 -3.63
CA PRO A 151 -1.77 -0.28 -4.91
C PRO A 151 -0.28 -0.61 -4.88
N ALA A 152 0.42 -0.16 -3.85
CA ALA A 152 1.81 -0.45 -3.57
C ALA A 152 2.03 -0.45 -2.05
N ARG A 153 3.13 -1.02 -1.58
CA ARG A 153 3.58 -0.87 -0.19
C ARG A 153 3.80 0.61 0.10
N ARG A 154 2.95 1.21 0.93
CA ARG A 154 3.15 2.57 1.42
C ARG A 154 4.10 2.60 2.61
N ILE A 155 4.57 3.79 2.91
CA ILE A 155 5.21 4.09 4.19
C ILE A 155 4.17 3.94 5.28
N ASN A 156 4.58 3.49 6.47
CA ASN A 156 3.66 3.21 7.56
C ASN A 156 2.54 2.21 7.15
N PHE A 157 2.85 1.30 6.21
CA PHE A 157 1.90 0.31 5.67
C PHE A 157 1.08 -0.35 6.78
N ARG A 158 1.75 -0.84 7.83
CA ARG A 158 1.08 -1.47 8.97
C ARG A 158 0.07 -0.53 9.62
N GLN A 159 0.46 0.71 9.93
CA GLN A 159 -0.44 1.69 10.56
C GLN A 159 -1.66 1.99 9.68
N HIS A 160 -1.49 2.10 8.36
CA HIS A 160 -2.61 2.32 7.44
C HIS A 160 -3.57 1.14 7.46
N VAL A 161 -3.07 -0.09 7.29
CA VAL A 161 -3.91 -1.30 7.31
C VAL A 161 -4.61 -1.45 8.65
N GLU A 162 -3.91 -1.23 9.77
CA GLU A 162 -4.51 -1.23 11.10
C GLU A 162 -5.56 -0.14 11.28
N GLY A 163 -5.33 1.07 10.74
CA GLY A 163 -6.31 2.15 10.71
C GLY A 163 -7.60 1.74 10.01
N TYR A 164 -7.50 1.21 8.79
CA TYR A 164 -8.66 0.70 8.06
C TYR A 164 -9.39 -0.41 8.82
N VAL A 165 -8.66 -1.37 9.40
CA VAL A 165 -9.25 -2.44 10.20
C VAL A 165 -10.00 -1.89 11.41
N ARG A 166 -9.39 -0.96 12.17
CA ARG A 166 -10.01 -0.32 13.34
C ARG A 166 -11.27 0.44 12.94
N PHE A 167 -11.23 1.17 11.83
CA PHE A 167 -12.38 1.91 11.32
C PHE A 167 -13.52 0.97 10.93
N LEU A 168 -13.24 -0.09 10.17
CA LEU A 168 -14.26 -1.10 9.78
C LEU A 168 -14.87 -1.84 10.98
N ARG A 169 -14.14 -1.89 12.10
CA ARG A 169 -14.61 -2.44 13.37
C ARG A 169 -15.35 -1.41 14.25
N GLY A 170 -15.47 -0.16 13.80
CA GLY A 170 -16.08 0.93 14.56
C GLY A 170 -15.26 1.39 15.76
N GLU A 171 -13.96 1.10 15.80
CA GLU A 171 -13.06 1.42 16.92
C GLU A 171 -12.49 2.85 16.85
N ILE A 172 -12.58 3.51 15.69
CA ILE A 172 -12.13 4.90 15.46
C ILE A 172 -13.09 5.64 14.53
N SER A 173 -13.10 6.97 14.61
CA SER A 173 -13.88 7.83 13.72
C SER A 173 -13.25 7.98 12.33
N ALA A 174 -14.00 8.57 11.38
CA ALA A 174 -13.47 8.89 10.05
C ALA A 174 -12.36 9.94 10.12
N GLU A 175 -12.46 10.90 11.04
CA GLU A 175 -11.44 11.92 11.28
C GLU A 175 -10.15 11.31 11.84
N GLU A 176 -10.27 10.36 12.78
CA GLU A 176 -9.12 9.62 13.30
C GLU A 176 -8.48 8.75 12.21
N LEU A 177 -9.28 8.10 11.35
CA LEU A 177 -8.76 7.37 10.21
C LEU A 177 -7.99 8.29 9.26
N GLU A 178 -8.57 9.46 8.93
CA GLU A 178 -7.96 10.45 8.06
C GLU A 178 -6.59 10.88 8.60
N GLN A 179 -6.48 11.12 9.91
CA GLN A 179 -5.19 11.43 10.56
C GLN A 179 -4.18 10.29 10.52
N ILE A 180 -4.62 9.03 10.41
CA ILE A 180 -3.72 7.87 10.30
C ILE A 180 -3.22 7.71 8.87
N ILE A 181 -4.08 7.88 7.87
CA ILE A 181 -3.77 7.57 6.47
C ILE A 181 -3.26 8.77 5.67
N HIS A 182 -3.67 9.96 6.11
CA HIS A 182 -3.21 11.27 5.68
C HIS A 182 -2.83 12.03 6.93
N PRO A 183 -1.79 11.58 7.67
CA PRO A 183 -1.31 12.37 8.78
C PRO A 183 -1.07 13.76 8.23
N VAL A 184 -1.71 14.74 8.88
CA VAL A 184 -1.35 16.13 8.67
C VAL A 184 0.07 16.23 9.19
N VAL A 185 1.03 15.86 8.35
CA VAL A 185 2.44 16.15 8.58
C VAL A 185 2.47 17.64 8.40
N ALA A 186 2.19 18.34 9.49
CA ALA A 186 2.32 19.77 9.52
C ALA A 186 3.73 19.99 9.00
N LYS A 187 3.87 20.68 7.86
CA LYS A 187 5.17 21.04 7.26
C LYS A 187 6.09 21.78 8.26
N THR A 188 5.56 22.05 9.46
CA THR A 188 6.16 22.63 10.64
C THR A 188 6.77 21.62 11.65
N ASP A 189 6.54 20.30 11.57
CA ASP A 189 7.16 19.28 12.45
C ASP A 189 8.70 19.32 12.27
N ALA A 190 9.44 19.28 13.38
CA ALA A 190 10.90 19.30 13.39
C ALA A 190 11.51 18.16 12.55
N ARG A 191 10.89 16.98 12.52
CA ARG A 191 11.27 15.85 11.66
C ARG A 191 11.10 16.16 10.18
N TYR A 192 10.02 16.85 9.82
CA TYR A 192 9.76 17.26 8.43
C TYR A 192 10.80 18.30 7.98
N LYS A 193 11.07 19.31 8.81
CA LYS A 193 12.14 20.30 8.55
C LYS A 193 13.51 19.64 8.39
N LYS A 194 13.84 18.69 9.27
CA LYS A 194 15.09 17.93 9.16
C LYS A 194 15.16 17.08 7.88
N ALA A 195 14.04 16.49 7.45
CA ALA A 195 13.98 15.78 6.18
C ALA A 195 14.16 16.73 4.98
N GLU A 196 13.58 17.92 5.04
CA GLU A 196 13.75 18.99 4.05
C GLU A 196 15.22 19.44 3.93
N GLU A 197 15.92 19.61 5.05
CA GLU A 197 17.36 19.92 5.05
C GLU A 197 18.17 18.85 4.32
N TYR A 198 17.98 17.57 4.66
CA TYR A 198 18.62 16.46 3.96
C TYR A 198 18.25 16.44 2.48
N TYR A 199 16.97 16.60 2.14
CA TYR A 199 16.52 16.66 0.75
C TYR A 199 17.23 17.76 -0.04
N ASN A 200 17.39 18.96 0.53
CA ASN A 200 18.11 20.05 -0.11
C ASN A 200 19.58 19.69 -0.38
N PHE A 201 20.27 19.01 0.55
CA PHE A 201 21.60 18.47 0.30
C PHE A 201 21.60 17.40 -0.81
N ALA A 202 20.63 16.49 -0.82
CA ALA A 202 20.50 15.48 -1.86
C ALA A 202 20.32 16.10 -3.26
N ARG A 203 19.54 17.17 -3.38
CA ARG A 203 19.37 17.91 -4.64
C ARG A 203 20.67 18.51 -5.14
N ILE A 204 21.52 19.03 -4.26
CA ILE A 204 22.84 19.55 -4.64
C ILE A 204 23.69 18.43 -5.24
N TYR A 205 23.77 17.27 -4.57
CA TYR A 205 24.50 16.12 -5.10
C TYR A 205 23.91 15.60 -6.43
N PHE A 206 22.59 15.56 -6.55
CA PHE A 206 21.90 15.15 -7.78
C PHE A 206 22.25 16.07 -8.96
N ARG A 207 22.22 17.40 -8.76
CA ARG A 207 22.61 18.37 -9.79
C ARG A 207 24.08 18.26 -10.20
N GLN A 208 24.94 17.79 -9.30
CA GLN A 208 26.36 17.50 -9.58
C GLN A 208 26.57 16.14 -10.25
N GLY A 209 25.52 15.38 -10.59
CA GLY A 209 25.61 14.03 -11.15
C GLY A 209 26.07 12.96 -10.14
N LYS A 210 26.21 13.32 -8.87
CA LYS A 210 26.69 12.43 -7.80
C LYS A 210 25.53 11.60 -7.24
N LEU A 211 25.00 10.70 -8.07
CA LEU A 211 23.73 10.01 -7.81
C LEU A 211 23.75 9.15 -6.54
N ASP A 212 24.83 8.42 -6.29
CA ASP A 212 24.90 7.53 -5.12
C ASP A 212 25.03 8.30 -3.81
N GLN A 213 25.68 9.48 -3.83
CA GLN A 213 25.69 10.40 -2.69
C GLN A 213 24.30 10.99 -2.46
N ALA A 214 23.62 11.42 -3.53
CA ALA A 214 22.25 11.92 -3.43
C ALA A 214 21.32 10.88 -2.78
N ARG A 215 21.39 9.61 -3.20
CA ARG A 215 20.64 8.51 -2.59
C ARG A 215 20.91 8.36 -1.09
N ARG A 216 22.18 8.31 -0.68
CA ARG A 216 22.52 8.18 0.75
C ARG A 216 21.95 9.32 1.59
N ILE A 217 21.92 10.53 1.06
CA ILE A 217 21.32 11.67 1.77
C ILE A 217 19.79 11.58 1.75
N LEU A 218 19.18 11.12 0.67
CA LEU A 218 17.73 10.85 0.64
C LEU A 218 17.34 9.79 1.67
N ASP A 219 18.16 8.78 1.93
CA ASP A 219 17.91 7.81 3.01
C ASP A 219 17.87 8.48 4.39
N LEU A 220 18.70 9.51 4.62
CA LEU A 220 18.65 10.30 5.86
C LEU A 220 17.40 11.18 5.94
N ALA A 221 16.96 11.75 4.80
CA ALA A 221 15.71 12.48 4.72
C ALA A 221 14.53 11.59 5.13
N LEU A 222 14.44 10.41 4.50
CA LEU A 222 13.37 9.43 4.75
C LEU A 222 13.46 8.76 6.12
N LYS A 223 14.66 8.65 6.70
CA LYS A 223 14.82 8.24 8.09
C LYS A 223 14.30 9.30 9.08
N SER A 224 14.40 10.58 8.71
CA SER A 224 13.94 11.70 9.55
C SER A 224 12.43 11.87 9.48
N SER A 225 11.89 11.91 8.27
CA SER A 225 10.45 11.88 8.00
C SER A 225 10.22 10.96 6.81
N ALA A 226 9.65 9.79 7.10
CA ALA A 226 9.31 8.86 6.05
C ALA A 226 8.26 9.48 5.11
N GLU A 227 7.36 10.32 5.59
CA GLU A 227 6.33 10.99 4.77
C GLU A 227 6.84 12.25 4.03
N TYR A 228 8.15 12.39 3.81
CA TYR A 228 8.70 13.50 3.04
C TYR A 228 8.65 13.21 1.52
N ALA A 229 7.47 13.43 0.92
CA ALA A 229 7.19 13.14 -0.50
C ALA A 229 8.26 13.62 -1.51
N PRO A 230 8.85 14.82 -1.39
CA PRO A 230 9.86 15.29 -2.34
C PRO A 230 11.10 14.38 -2.42
N ALA A 231 11.47 13.70 -1.33
CA ALA A 231 12.60 12.77 -1.33
C ALA A 231 12.35 11.56 -2.24
N TYR A 232 11.12 11.03 -2.27
CA TYR A 232 10.73 9.95 -3.18
C TYR A 232 10.73 10.41 -4.63
N SER A 233 10.24 11.62 -4.90
CA SER A 233 10.29 12.21 -6.25
C SER A 233 11.73 12.29 -6.76
N LEU A 234 12.67 12.78 -5.94
CA LEU A 234 14.08 12.83 -6.34
C LEU A 234 14.69 11.43 -6.51
N TYR A 235 14.29 10.46 -5.69
CA TYR A 235 14.63 9.05 -5.90
C TYR A 235 14.17 8.53 -7.27
N GLY A 236 12.95 8.87 -7.67
CA GLY A 236 12.40 8.55 -8.99
C GLY A 236 13.25 9.16 -10.12
N TYR A 237 13.64 10.43 -10.00
CA TYR A 237 14.52 11.07 -10.96
C TYR A 237 15.93 10.45 -11.04
N ILE A 238 16.48 9.99 -9.92
CA ILE A 238 17.74 9.24 -9.92
C ILE A 238 17.61 7.93 -10.71
N TYR A 239 16.50 7.20 -10.55
CA TYR A 239 16.25 5.99 -11.34
C TYR A 239 16.00 6.28 -12.82
N LEU A 240 15.28 7.37 -13.14
CA LEU A 240 15.12 7.84 -14.52
C LEU A 240 16.46 8.09 -15.21
N GLN A 241 17.39 8.79 -14.54
CA GLN A 241 18.73 9.02 -15.09
C GLN A 241 19.53 7.73 -15.29
N LYS A 242 19.25 6.68 -14.51
CA LYS A 242 19.86 5.35 -14.67
C LYS A 242 19.12 4.46 -15.69
N GLY A 243 18.04 4.95 -16.33
CA GLY A 243 17.21 4.18 -17.27
C GLY A 243 16.32 3.12 -16.60
N ALA A 244 16.22 3.13 -15.27
CA ALA A 244 15.46 2.14 -14.51
C ALA A 244 13.99 2.56 -14.36
N TYR A 245 13.24 2.57 -15.47
CA TYR A 245 11.90 3.16 -15.55
C TYR A 245 10.88 2.55 -14.58
N GLN A 246 10.88 1.24 -14.38
CA GLN A 246 9.97 0.58 -13.45
C GLN A 246 10.23 1.01 -11.99
N GLN A 247 11.50 1.08 -11.58
CA GLN A 247 11.88 1.53 -10.24
C GLN A 247 11.60 3.02 -10.06
N ALA A 248 11.77 3.82 -11.10
CA ALA A 248 11.42 5.23 -11.08
C ALA A 248 9.91 5.44 -10.90
N LEU A 249 9.09 4.72 -11.67
CA LEU A 249 7.63 4.75 -11.58
C LEU A 249 7.17 4.46 -10.15
N GLU A 250 7.69 3.39 -9.55
CA GLU A 250 7.38 3.02 -8.16
C GLU A 250 7.67 4.18 -7.18
N LYS A 251 8.80 4.88 -7.33
CA LYS A 251 9.16 6.00 -6.44
C LYS A 251 8.27 7.22 -6.64
N PHE A 252 7.88 7.53 -7.88
CA PHE A 252 6.92 8.61 -8.12
C PHE A 252 5.53 8.27 -7.59
N GLU A 253 5.08 7.03 -7.74
CA GLU A 253 3.82 6.58 -7.16
C GLU A 253 3.84 6.68 -5.65
N LEU A 254 4.95 6.31 -4.99
CA LEU A 254 5.12 6.52 -3.55
C LEU A 254 5.04 7.99 -3.14
N ALA A 255 5.66 8.89 -3.92
CA ALA A 255 5.60 10.32 -3.66
C ALA A 255 4.16 10.85 -3.77
N LEU A 256 3.44 10.48 -4.83
CA LEU A 256 2.05 10.87 -5.07
C LEU A 256 1.08 10.22 -4.08
N SER A 257 1.48 9.09 -3.50
CA SER A 257 0.76 8.42 -2.43
C SER A 257 0.71 9.28 -1.15
N ILE A 258 1.72 10.15 -0.96
CA ILE A 258 1.87 11.01 0.23
C ILE A 258 1.40 12.44 -0.08
N ASP A 259 1.81 12.98 -1.22
CA ASP A 259 1.39 14.29 -1.72
C ASP A 259 0.85 14.15 -3.14
N PRO A 260 -0.47 13.95 -3.31
CA PRO A 260 -1.09 13.79 -4.62
C PRO A 260 -0.90 14.99 -5.56
N GLN A 261 -0.61 16.17 -5.03
CA GLN A 261 -0.44 17.41 -5.79
C GLN A 261 1.03 17.72 -6.13
N LEU A 262 1.96 16.82 -5.82
CA LEU A 262 3.38 17.01 -6.08
C LEU A 262 3.68 16.95 -7.59
N ALA A 263 3.69 18.12 -8.23
CA ALA A 263 3.84 18.29 -9.68
C ALA A 263 5.07 17.58 -10.25
N GLU A 264 6.22 17.64 -9.56
CA GLU A 264 7.43 16.97 -10.02
C GLU A 264 7.28 15.44 -10.07
N ALA A 265 6.49 14.87 -9.16
CA ALA A 265 6.24 13.43 -9.16
C ALA A 265 5.22 13.03 -10.22
N GLN A 266 4.20 13.85 -10.50
CA GLN A 266 3.26 13.64 -11.60
C GLN A 266 4.00 13.61 -12.95
N ALA A 267 4.81 14.64 -13.22
CA ALA A 267 5.61 14.72 -14.44
C ALA A 267 6.62 13.57 -14.55
N GLY A 268 7.22 13.16 -13.43
CA GLY A 268 8.13 12.01 -13.39
C GLY A 268 7.44 10.69 -13.73
N ARG A 269 6.24 10.46 -13.16
CA ARG A 269 5.40 9.29 -13.43
C ARG A 269 5.02 9.20 -14.90
N GLU A 270 4.55 10.30 -15.50
CA GLU A 270 4.17 10.34 -16.92
C GLU A 270 5.35 9.95 -17.83
N ARG A 271 6.53 10.52 -17.59
CA ARG A 271 7.75 10.16 -18.32
C ARG A 271 8.11 8.67 -18.19
N CYS A 272 7.91 8.07 -17.02
CA CYS A 272 8.13 6.63 -16.86
C CYS A 272 7.16 5.82 -17.70
N LEU A 273 5.87 6.19 -17.72
CA LEU A 273 4.84 5.48 -18.47
C LEU A 273 5.10 5.56 -19.98
N GLU A 274 5.52 6.71 -20.50
CA GLU A 274 5.91 6.88 -21.91
C GLU A 274 7.09 5.98 -22.31
N LYS A 275 8.02 5.70 -21.40
CA LYS A 275 9.21 4.87 -21.66
C LYS A 275 8.98 3.37 -21.48
N LEU A 276 7.88 3.00 -20.84
CA LEU A 276 7.49 1.60 -20.59
C LEU A 276 6.50 1.06 -21.63
N GLN A 277 6.03 1.92 -22.55
CA GLN A 277 5.26 1.55 -23.74
C GLN A 277 6.20 1.11 -24.86
#